data_AF-A0A955EUE0-F1
#
_entry.id   AF-A0A955EUE0-F1
#
_cell.length_a   1.000
_cell.length_b   1.000
_cell.length_c   1.000
_cell.angle_alpha   90.00
_cell.angle_beta   90.00
_cell.angle_gamma   90.00
#
_symmetry.space_group_name_H-M   'P 1'
#
loop_
_entity.id
_entity.type
_entity.pdbx_description
1 polymer ?
#
loop_
_entity_poly.entity_id
_entity_poly.type
_entity_poly.pdbx_seq_one_letter_code
_entity_poly.pdbx_strand_id
1 'polypeptide(L)' 'MSSYELITPDGAAPIKAWVRGVPLEDAARTQLANVARLPFIHRWVAAMPDVHWGI' A
#
# COMPACT_ATOMS: atom_id res chain seq x y z
N MET A 1 3.02 17.30 -9.03
CA MET A 1 2.82 16.64 -7.72
C MET A 1 2.10 15.32 -7.96
N SER A 2 2.61 14.19 -7.47
CA SER A 2 1.90 12.90 -7.60
C SER A 2 0.61 12.91 -6.79
N SER A 3 -0.44 12.28 -7.32
CA SER A 3 -1.76 12.16 -6.69
C SER A 3 -1.81 11.09 -5.58
N TYR A 4 -0.72 10.38 -5.36
CA TYR A 4 -0.60 9.26 -4.43
C TYR A 4 0.62 9.42 -3.53
N GLU A 5 0.56 8.79 -2.36
CA GLU A 5 1.67 8.57 -1.45
C GLU A 5 2.45 7.33 -1.90
N LEU A 6 3.77 7.40 -1.85
CA LEU A 6 4.64 6.27 -2.16
C LEU A 6 5.13 5.66 -0.85
N ILE A 7 4.78 4.41 -0.58
CA ILE A 7 5.25 3.66 0.60
C ILE A 7 6.19 2.57 0.08
N THR A 8 7.43 2.55 0.57
CA THR A 8 8.46 1.57 0.15
C THR A 8 8.97 0.82 1.38
N PRO A 9 8.31 -0.29 1.79
CA PRO A 9 8.84 -1.16 2.82
C PRO A 9 10.14 -1.81 2.36
N ASP A 10 11.07 -2.03 3.28
CA ASP A 10 12.34 -2.69 2.96
C ASP A 10 12.10 -4.09 2.38
N GLY A 11 12.79 -4.38 1.27
CA GLY A 11 12.69 -5.66 0.56
C GLY A 11 11.34 -5.92 -0.13
N ALA A 12 10.50 -4.91 -0.30
CA ALA A 12 9.18 -5.03 -0.91
C ALA A 12 9.05 -4.20 -2.20
N ALA A 13 8.10 -4.55 -3.05
CA ALA A 13 7.67 -3.67 -4.13
C ALA A 13 7.08 -2.36 -3.56
N PRO A 14 7.18 -1.22 -4.27
CA PRO A 14 6.55 0.01 -3.84
C PRO A 14 5.02 -0.13 -3.77
N ILE A 15 4.40 0.58 -2.85
CA ILE A 15 2.95 0.73 -2.75
C ILE A 15 2.61 2.16 -3.18
N LYS A 16 1.70 2.29 -4.15
CA LYS A 16 1.09 3.57 -4.53
C LYS A 16 -0.25 3.68 -3.81
N ALA A 17 -0.36 4.60 -2.86
CA ALA A 17 -1.53 4.76 -2.02
C ALA A 17 -2.26 6.08 -2.33
N TRP A 18 -3.49 5.99 -2.81
CA TRP A 18 -4.38 7.13 -3.04
C TRP A 18 -5.22 7.42 -1.80
N VAL A 19 -4.55 7.66 -0.67
CA VAL A 19 -5.19 7.83 0.65
C VAL A 19 -5.04 9.25 1.21
N ARG A 20 -4.59 10.21 0.40
CA ARG A 20 -4.42 11.59 0.87
C ARG A 20 -5.78 12.18 1.30
N GLY A 21 -5.89 12.55 2.57
CA GLY A 21 -7.13 13.07 3.15
C GLY A 21 -8.12 12.01 3.61
N VAL A 22 -7.75 10.72 3.56
CA VAL A 22 -8.53 9.60 4.08
C VAL A 22 -7.65 8.81 5.07
N PRO A 23 -8.16 8.43 6.25
CA PRO A 23 -7.38 7.65 7.19
C PRO A 23 -7.06 6.26 6.61
N LEU A 24 -5.81 5.82 6.82
CA LEU A 24 -5.38 4.45 6.57
C LEU A 24 -5.08 3.79 7.90
N GLU A 25 -5.81 2.72 8.23
CA GLU A 25 -5.61 1.95 9.45
C GLU A 25 -4.24 1.23 9.46
N ASP A 26 -3.63 1.12 10.64
CA ASP A 26 -2.33 0.45 10.80
C ASP A 26 -2.38 -1.04 10.38
N ALA A 27 -3.51 -1.70 10.60
CA ALA A 27 -3.74 -3.08 10.17
C ALA A 27 -3.73 -3.21 8.63
N ALA A 28 -4.44 -2.32 7.94
CA ALA A 28 -4.42 -2.25 6.47
C ALA A 28 -3.02 -1.89 5.94
N ARG A 29 -2.31 -0.97 6.60
CA ARG A 29 -0.93 -0.61 6.24
C ARG A 29 0.03 -1.80 6.34
N THR A 30 -0.11 -2.59 7.40
CA THR A 30 0.67 -3.81 7.61
C THR A 30 0.34 -4.87 6.56
N GLN A 31 -0.95 -5.05 6.25
CA GLN A 31 -1.39 -5.96 5.21
C GLN A 31 -0.83 -5.58 3.84
N LEU A 32 -0.87 -4.29 3.47
CA LEU A 32 -0.28 -3.79 2.23
C LEU A 32 1.23 -4.06 2.16
N ALA A 33 1.96 -3.88 3.27
CA ALA A 33 3.39 -4.19 3.34
C ALA A 33 3.67 -5.69 3.17
N ASN A 34 2.83 -6.57 3.74
CA ASN A 34 2.95 -8.02 3.55
C ASN A 34 2.66 -8.43 2.10
N VAL A 35 1.61 -7.88 1.48
CA VAL A 35 1.29 -8.12 0.06
C VAL A 35 2.43 -7.65 -0.84
N ALA A 36 3.03 -6.49 -0.55
CA ALA A 36 4.13 -5.93 -1.33
C ALA A 36 5.42 -6.78 -1.27
N ARG A 37 5.56 -7.68 -0.29
CA ARG A 37 6.70 -8.61 -0.16
C ARG A 37 6.52 -9.91 -0.93
N LEU A 38 5.36 -10.15 -1.54
CA LEU A 38 5.12 -11.38 -2.29
C LEU A 38 6.06 -11.47 -3.50
N PRO A 39 6.67 -12.64 -3.77
CA PRO A 39 7.77 -12.78 -4.72
C PRO A 39 7.36 -12.60 -6.20
N PHE A 40 6.06 -12.48 -6.46
CA PHE A 40 5.49 -12.31 -7.80
C PHE A 40 4.95 -10.90 -8.05
N ILE A 41 5.12 -9.94 -7.12
CA ILE A 41 4.77 -8.56 -7.38
C ILE A 41 5.77 -7.96 -8.38
N HIS A 42 5.28 -7.65 -9.58
CA HIS A 42 6.15 -7.21 -10.68
C HIS A 42 6.58 -5.72 -10.56
N ARG A 43 5.68 -4.81 -10.17
CA ARG A 43 5.99 -3.36 -10.18
C ARG A 43 5.57 -2.60 -8.93
N TRP A 44 4.33 -2.75 -8.50
CA TRP A 44 3.80 -2.09 -7.30
C TRP A 44 2.50 -2.73 -6.83
N VAL A 45 2.14 -2.44 -5.58
CA VAL A 45 0.78 -2.63 -5.05
C VAL A 45 0.03 -1.30 -5.14
N ALA A 46 -1.27 -1.33 -5.46
CA ALA A 46 -2.11 -0.14 -5.48
C ALA A 46 -3.09 -0.19 -4.29
N ALA A 47 -3.16 0.89 -3.51
CA ALA A 47 -4.12 1.07 -2.43
C ALA A 47 -5.05 2.25 -2.77
N MET A 48 -6.35 1.99 -2.81
CA MET A 48 -7.39 2.96 -3.16
C MET A 48 -7.92 3.69 -1.91
N PRO A 49 -8.66 4.80 -2.05
CA PRO A 49 -9.19 5.54 -0.89
C PRO A 49 -10.13 4.72 0.02
N ASP A 50 -10.74 3.66 -0.50
CA ASP A 50 -11.65 2.73 0.19
C ASP A 50 -10.94 1.50 0.80
N VAL A 51 -9.60 1.50 0.82
CA VAL A 51 -8.81 0.45 1.44
C VAL A 51 -9.17 0.29 2.91
N HIS A 52 -9.40 -0.94 3.32
CA HIS A 52 -9.68 -1.33 4.70
C HIS A 52 -8.99 -2.66 5.00
N TRP A 53 -8.90 -3.01 6.28
CA TRP A 53 -8.40 -4.32 6.67
C TRP A 53 -9.41 -5.41 6.30
N GLY A 54 -8.94 -6.47 5.62
CA GLY A 54 -9.80 -7.48 5.00
C GLY A 54 -9.63 -8.91 5.51
N ILE A 55 -9.07 -9.09 6.71
CA ILE A 55 -8.90 -10.40 7.38
C ILE A 55 -9.76 -10.46 8.64
#